data_AF-A0A6J8BU13-F1
#
_entry.id   AF-A0A6J8BU13-F1
#
_cell.length_a   1.000
_cell.length_b   1.000
_cell.length_c   1.000
_cell.angle_alpha   90.00
_cell.angle_beta   90.00
_cell.angle_gamma   90.00
#
_symmetry.space_group_name_H-M   'P 1'
#
loop_
_entity.id
_entity.type
_entity.pdbx_description
1 polymer ?
#
loop_
_entity_poly.entity_id
_entity_poly.type
_entity_poly.pdbx_seq_one_letter_code
_entity_poly.pdbx_strand_id
1 'polypeptide(L)'
;MDKEQKKRITSNITFLKERLGYLDPILERLVDKNVITVEQKDRVEKVNPPTPHRKFNEFIQLLLNSHDPNSFNIFIEVLEDERFFNIVEKLQKDISTRTTSRAKSSYARESAISSVSVQQQRPPTSQSTAQPRRQQQTFNRAKTQLNTTSGPFEYDFEEQVVMSPMGDYGASGGVYDSYCTSPNIPERTGSASYADKVTSAIGSMFAEFSGKLTNDLLDGFDRRRHEERLDLEIRMEKKIDDAIENKLDEKIKTFQTGWEKEKTEMIERSELALNQLQDTIENMRAQSDAYMELKAKYDQLQQTHSQMRDKENERWQRLTAVNKENSGLKNEAEVLRTELMLVRERVDELEADNRALKDNEIQDQHRINQLLAEKEDIILELERAERDKIDLKNRVDTMAREIEKLMYQQNERAMKDDRAYQEALKKQNERLDELYKVVQALTERERQSKSLFIGGNSLSKTQRQSAQINRQNR
;
A
#
# COMPACT_ATOMS: atom_id res chain seq x y z
N MET A 1 31.94 22.95 5.19
CA MET A 1 31.82 21.50 5.47
C MET A 1 33.19 20.84 5.43
N ASP A 2 33.48 19.92 6.36
CA ASP A 2 34.77 19.25 6.48
C ASP A 2 35.00 18.16 5.43
N LYS A 3 36.27 17.83 5.13
CA LYS A 3 36.64 16.81 4.14
C LYS A 3 36.01 15.45 4.43
N GLU A 4 35.87 15.09 5.70
CA GLU A 4 35.28 13.82 6.11
C GLU A 4 33.77 13.78 5.92
N GLN A 5 33.08 14.88 6.22
CA GLN A 5 31.64 15.03 5.97
C GLN A 5 31.32 14.99 4.48
N LYS A 6 32.11 15.68 3.65
CA LYS A 6 32.01 15.59 2.18
C LYS A 6 32.17 14.16 1.70
N LYS A 7 33.15 13.43 2.23
CA LYS A 7 33.39 12.02 1.89
C LYS A 7 32.21 11.12 2.27
N ARG A 8 31.53 11.36 3.39
CA ARG A 8 30.33 10.59 3.80
C ARG A 8 29.16 10.80 2.83
N ILE A 9 28.93 12.04 2.39
CA ILE A 9 27.93 12.35 1.37
C ILE A 9 28.30 11.68 0.05
N THR A 10 29.55 11.81 -0.40
CA THR A 10 30.00 11.21 -1.68
C THR A 10 29.94 9.67 -1.66
N SER A 11 30.32 9.04 -0.55
CA SER A 11 30.28 7.57 -0.38
C SER A 11 28.85 7.01 -0.42
N ASN A 12 27.86 7.81 -0.01
CA ASN A 12 26.46 7.40 0.04
C ASN A 12 25.61 8.03 -1.09
N ILE A 13 26.25 8.62 -2.11
CA ILE A 13 25.56 9.41 -3.13
C ILE A 13 24.53 8.60 -3.95
N THR A 14 24.81 7.34 -4.25
CA THR A 14 23.87 6.44 -4.95
C THR A 14 22.65 6.14 -4.10
N PHE A 15 22.86 5.88 -2.81
CA PHE A 15 21.78 5.64 -1.86
C PHE A 15 20.90 6.88 -1.64
N LEU A 16 21.54 8.05 -1.53
CA LEU A 16 20.85 9.34 -1.46
C LEU A 16 20.01 9.59 -2.72
N LYS A 17 20.58 9.34 -3.90
CA LYS A 17 19.92 9.55 -5.19
C LYS A 17 18.68 8.68 -5.40
N GLU A 18 18.66 7.47 -4.84
CA GLU A 18 17.52 6.54 -4.94
C GLU A 18 16.40 6.83 -3.95
N ARG A 19 16.72 7.42 -2.80
CA ARG A 19 15.78 7.60 -1.68
C ARG A 19 15.29 9.04 -1.50
N LEU A 20 16.03 10.02 -2.00
CA LEU A 20 15.62 11.42 -2.05
C LEU A 20 14.89 11.72 -3.37
N GLY A 21 13.66 11.20 -3.47
CA GLY A 21 12.81 11.36 -4.67
C GLY A 21 12.18 12.75 -4.82
N TYR A 22 11.98 13.47 -3.71
CA TYR A 22 11.40 14.82 -3.66
C TYR A 22 12.37 15.75 -2.94
N LEU A 23 12.96 16.69 -3.69
CA LEU A 23 13.97 17.62 -3.18
C LEU A 23 13.35 18.93 -2.68
N ASP A 24 12.17 19.31 -3.14
CA ASP A 24 11.57 20.62 -2.88
C ASP A 24 11.40 20.93 -1.37
N PRO A 25 10.90 20.00 -0.52
CA PRO A 25 10.78 20.26 0.93
C PRO A 25 12.14 20.42 1.63
N ILE A 26 13.16 19.70 1.15
CA ILE A 26 14.51 19.74 1.72
C ILE A 26 15.21 21.04 1.31
N LEU A 27 15.04 21.46 0.06
CA LEU A 27 15.57 22.72 -0.45
C LEU A 27 14.94 23.91 0.26
N GLU A 28 13.63 23.89 0.51
CA GLU A 28 12.92 24.95 1.25
C GLU A 28 13.46 25.09 2.67
N ARG A 29 13.58 23.98 3.43
CA ARG A 29 14.14 24.05 4.79
C ARG A 29 15.63 24.39 4.84
N LEU A 30 16.41 24.03 3.82
CA LEU A 30 17.82 24.43 3.74
C LEU A 30 18.00 25.92 3.40
N VAL A 31 17.02 26.51 2.72
CA VAL A 31 16.94 27.97 2.53
C VAL A 31 16.58 28.65 3.85
N ASP A 32 15.57 28.15 4.57
CA ASP A 32 15.16 28.69 5.87
C ASP A 32 16.30 28.65 6.91
N LYS A 33 17.12 27.60 6.87
CA LYS A 33 18.30 27.45 7.75
C LYS A 33 19.58 28.08 7.19
N ASN A 34 19.49 28.91 6.14
CA ASN A 34 20.59 29.67 5.52
C ASN A 34 21.78 28.83 5.02
N VAL A 35 21.58 27.55 4.70
CA VAL A 35 22.64 26.68 4.13
C VAL A 35 22.74 26.89 2.62
N ILE A 36 21.62 27.19 1.98
CA ILE A 36 21.50 27.42 0.53
C ILE A 36 20.74 28.74 0.35
N THR A 37 21.13 29.55 -0.64
CA THR A 37 20.44 30.81 -0.97
C THR A 37 19.21 30.57 -1.85
N VAL A 38 18.27 31.52 -1.87
CA VAL A 38 17.09 31.49 -2.75
C VAL A 38 17.50 31.37 -4.23
N GLU A 39 18.58 32.03 -4.63
CA GLU A 39 19.14 31.95 -5.99
C GLU A 39 19.67 30.55 -6.34
N GLN A 40 20.26 29.85 -5.37
CA GLN A 40 20.74 28.49 -5.54
C GLN A 40 19.60 27.47 -5.57
N LYS A 41 18.51 27.68 -4.81
CA LYS A 41 17.26 26.91 -4.92
C LYS A 41 16.67 27.05 -6.33
N ASP A 42 16.54 28.28 -6.81
CA ASP A 42 16.07 28.59 -8.17
C ASP A 42 16.91 27.90 -9.26
N ARG A 43 18.23 27.85 -9.06
CA ARG A 43 19.16 27.16 -9.97
C ARG A 43 18.94 25.65 -10.00
N VAL A 44 18.60 25.03 -8.88
CA VAL A 44 18.26 23.59 -8.80
C VAL A 44 16.88 23.31 -9.40
N GLU A 45 15.92 24.23 -9.25
CA GLU A 45 14.58 24.07 -9.79
C GLU A 45 14.51 24.25 -11.32
N LYS A 46 15.30 25.19 -11.87
CA LYS A 46 15.34 25.58 -13.30
C LYS A 46 16.34 24.76 -14.14
N VAL A 47 16.83 23.63 -13.66
CA VAL A 47 17.77 22.76 -14.40
C VAL A 47 17.14 22.23 -15.69
N ASN A 48 17.81 22.38 -16.83
CA ASN A 48 17.33 21.94 -18.14
C ASN A 48 18.17 20.75 -18.68
N PRO A 49 17.57 19.58 -19.02
CA PRO A 49 16.16 19.21 -18.86
C PRO A 49 15.80 18.94 -17.39
N PRO A 50 14.55 19.23 -16.99
CA PRO A 50 14.07 19.14 -15.62
C PRO A 50 13.83 17.68 -15.22
N THR A 51 14.92 16.95 -15.03
CA THR A 51 14.90 15.56 -14.56
C THR A 51 15.26 15.51 -13.08
N PRO A 52 14.56 14.71 -12.25
CA PRO A 52 14.88 14.57 -10.82
C PRO A 52 16.35 14.24 -10.56
N HIS A 53 16.96 13.42 -11.42
CA HIS A 53 18.38 13.08 -11.33
C HIS A 53 19.33 14.25 -11.54
N ARG A 54 19.02 15.18 -12.47
CA ARG A 54 19.87 16.36 -12.68
C ARG A 54 19.69 17.38 -11.55
N LYS A 55 18.45 17.58 -11.06
CA LYS A 55 18.17 18.41 -9.88
C LYS A 55 18.94 17.90 -8.65
N PHE A 56 18.93 16.59 -8.43
CA PHE A 56 19.70 15.96 -7.35
C PHE A 56 21.21 16.19 -7.49
N ASN A 57 21.77 16.04 -8.69
CA ASN A 57 23.19 16.23 -8.91
C ASN A 57 23.63 17.69 -8.65
N GLU A 58 22.85 18.68 -9.09
CA GLU A 58 23.10 20.10 -8.81
C GLU A 58 22.97 20.41 -7.31
N PHE A 59 21.93 19.88 -6.65
CA PHE A 59 21.75 20.01 -5.21
C PHE A 59 22.96 19.47 -4.42
N ILE A 60 23.42 18.25 -4.72
CA ILE A 60 24.56 17.64 -4.03
C ILE A 60 25.85 18.42 -4.30
N GLN A 61 26.05 18.94 -5.52
CA GLN A 61 27.20 19.79 -5.81
C GLN A 61 27.18 21.08 -4.99
N LEU A 62 26.04 21.74 -4.86
CA LEU A 62 25.88 22.94 -4.04
C LEU A 62 26.13 22.64 -2.56
N LEU A 63 25.55 21.54 -2.04
CA LEU A 63 25.74 21.11 -0.66
C LEU A 63 27.21 20.77 -0.36
N LEU A 64 27.91 20.10 -1.29
CA LEU A 64 29.34 19.80 -1.15
C LEU A 64 30.24 21.03 -1.31
N ASN A 65 29.79 22.04 -2.04
CA ASN A 65 30.51 23.31 -2.23
C ASN A 65 30.22 24.33 -1.12
N SER A 66 29.33 24.02 -0.17
CA SER A 66 29.09 24.87 0.99
C SER A 66 30.37 25.11 1.81
N HIS A 67 30.66 26.40 2.03
CA HIS A 67 31.81 26.83 2.83
C HIS A 67 31.53 26.74 4.33
N ASP A 68 30.26 26.69 4.74
CA ASP A 68 29.87 26.66 6.15
C ASP A 68 30.15 25.27 6.80
N PRO A 69 30.88 25.22 7.92
CA PRO A 69 31.18 23.98 8.65
C PRO A 69 29.91 23.28 9.19
N ASN A 70 28.83 24.01 9.44
CA ASN A 70 27.59 23.44 10.01
C ASN A 70 26.64 22.86 8.96
N SER A 71 26.88 23.09 7.67
CA SER A 71 26.00 22.68 6.59
C SER A 71 25.70 21.17 6.56
N PHE A 72 26.63 20.32 7.03
CA PHE A 72 26.39 18.88 7.15
C PHE A 72 25.41 18.55 8.29
N ASN A 73 25.58 19.16 9.45
CA ASN A 73 24.71 18.92 10.61
C ASN A 73 23.31 19.45 10.35
N ILE A 74 23.20 20.62 9.73
CA ILE A 74 21.92 21.20 9.33
C ILE A 74 21.25 20.33 8.26
N PHE A 75 22.02 19.79 7.30
CA PHE A 75 21.48 18.83 6.33
C PHE A 75 20.92 17.57 6.99
N ILE A 76 21.63 17.01 7.99
CA ILE A 76 21.15 15.89 8.78
C ILE A 76 19.86 16.25 9.52
N GLU A 77 19.83 17.41 10.19
CA GLU A 77 18.67 17.90 10.93
C GLU A 77 17.45 18.08 10.00
N VAL A 78 17.64 18.64 8.80
CA VAL A 78 16.58 18.78 7.78
C VAL A 78 16.09 17.40 7.30
N LEU A 79 16.98 16.41 7.18
CA LEU A 79 16.58 15.05 6.84
C LEU A 79 15.79 14.36 7.97
N GLU A 80 16.13 14.61 9.23
CA GLU A 80 15.35 14.11 10.39
C GLU A 80 13.96 14.76 10.44
N ASP A 81 13.92 16.07 10.24
CA ASP A 81 12.74 16.93 10.15
C ASP A 81 11.75 16.47 9.06
N GLU A 82 12.26 16.00 7.93
CA GLU A 82 11.48 15.45 6.81
C GLU A 82 11.26 13.92 6.92
N ARG A 83 11.60 13.32 8.07
CA ARG A 83 11.39 11.89 8.39
C ARG A 83 12.22 10.91 7.54
N PHE A 84 13.34 11.36 6.98
CA PHE A 84 14.31 10.51 6.27
C PHE A 84 15.30 9.80 7.21
N PHE A 85 14.80 9.21 8.30
CA PHE A 85 15.63 8.58 9.35
C PHE A 85 16.58 7.49 8.83
N ASN A 86 16.15 6.71 7.83
CA ASN A 86 16.98 5.66 7.21
C ASN A 86 18.21 6.24 6.47
N ILE A 87 18.10 7.47 5.98
CA ILE A 87 19.19 8.17 5.30
C ILE A 87 20.15 8.74 6.33
N VAL A 88 19.61 9.35 7.38
CA VAL A 88 20.37 9.90 8.50
C VAL A 88 21.20 8.81 9.18
N GLU A 89 20.59 7.67 9.51
CA GLU A 89 21.31 6.54 10.12
C GLU A 89 22.50 6.13 9.25
N LYS A 90 22.30 6.02 7.94
CA LYS A 90 23.37 5.59 7.02
C LYS A 90 24.48 6.64 6.86
N LEU A 91 24.14 7.93 6.86
CA LEU A 91 25.13 9.02 6.80
C LEU A 91 25.91 9.20 8.11
N GLN A 92 25.34 8.81 9.25
CA GLN A 92 25.97 8.86 10.57
C GLN A 92 26.77 7.57 10.91
N LYS A 93 26.36 6.40 10.40
CA LYS A 93 26.97 5.09 10.72
C LYS A 93 28.39 4.89 10.18
N ASP A 94 28.81 5.68 9.18
CA ASP A 94 30.18 5.69 8.64
C ASP A 94 31.27 6.19 9.63
N ILE A 95 30.91 6.46 10.90
CA ILE A 95 31.84 6.88 11.96
C ILE A 95 32.55 5.71 12.67
N SER A 96 32.03 4.47 12.63
CA SER A 96 32.43 3.44 13.61
C SER A 96 33.31 2.27 13.13
N THR A 97 33.78 2.21 11.88
CA THR A 97 34.49 1.00 11.38
C THR A 97 35.92 1.21 10.85
N ARG A 98 36.58 2.34 11.12
CA ARG A 98 37.94 2.57 10.58
C ARG A 98 39.08 2.89 11.54
N THR A 99 38.89 2.69 12.84
CA THR A 99 39.98 2.88 13.83
C THR A 99 40.03 1.76 14.87
N THR A 100 40.45 0.56 14.47
CA THR A 100 41.31 -0.31 15.30
C THR A 100 42.08 -1.30 14.42
N SER A 101 43.33 -0.92 14.12
CA SER A 101 44.53 -1.77 14.25
C SER A 101 44.44 -3.28 13.94
N ARG A 102 44.90 -3.64 12.74
CA ARG A 102 46.16 -4.38 12.51
C ARG A 102 46.81 -5.01 13.76
N ALA A 103 46.72 -6.34 13.93
CA ALA A 103 47.80 -7.22 14.41
C ALA A 103 47.36 -8.70 14.46
N LYS A 104 48.11 -9.58 13.78
CA LYS A 104 48.43 -11.01 14.09
C LYS A 104 47.23 -11.94 14.35
N SER A 105 47.05 -13.11 13.75
CA SER A 105 48.01 -14.21 13.55
C SER A 105 47.28 -15.35 12.81
N SER A 106 48.03 -16.04 11.96
CA SER A 106 47.75 -17.38 11.43
C SER A 106 47.59 -18.44 12.52
N TYR A 107 46.71 -19.45 12.30
CA TYR A 107 46.87 -20.91 12.50
C TYR A 107 45.56 -21.64 12.86
N ALA A 108 45.47 -22.90 12.40
CA ALA A 108 44.47 -23.98 12.60
C ALA A 108 43.15 -23.80 11.79
N ARG A 109 42.82 -24.54 10.72
CA ARG A 109 43.01 -25.94 10.28
C ARG A 109 42.27 -27.01 11.12
N GLU A 110 41.16 -27.48 10.53
CA GLU A 110 40.61 -28.85 10.46
C GLU A 110 40.43 -29.72 11.72
N SER A 111 39.18 -30.18 11.93
CA SER A 111 38.71 -31.59 12.09
C SER A 111 37.34 -31.57 12.80
N ALA A 112 36.21 -31.85 12.13
CA ALA A 112 35.68 -33.16 11.76
C ALA A 112 35.24 -34.03 12.97
N ILE A 113 33.93 -34.32 13.07
CA ILE A 113 33.29 -35.66 12.96
C ILE A 113 31.92 -35.69 13.66
N SER A 114 30.97 -36.27 12.92
CA SER A 114 29.58 -36.63 13.19
C SER A 114 29.28 -37.43 14.47
N SER A 115 28.05 -37.30 14.96
CA SER A 115 27.26 -38.46 15.41
C SER A 115 25.74 -38.21 15.28
N VAL A 116 25.07 -39.23 14.77
CA VAL A 116 23.68 -39.36 14.33
C VAL A 116 22.72 -39.68 15.49
N SER A 117 21.43 -39.42 15.25
CA SER A 117 20.18 -40.01 15.80
C SER A 117 19.38 -39.17 16.80
N VAL A 118 18.03 -39.18 16.87
CA VAL A 118 16.87 -39.57 16.04
C VAL A 118 15.64 -38.91 16.73
N GLN A 119 14.63 -38.49 15.95
CA GLN A 119 13.20 -38.22 16.26
C GLN A 119 12.75 -37.79 17.68
N GLN A 120 12.11 -36.61 17.78
CA GLN A 120 10.72 -36.54 18.30
C GLN A 120 9.98 -35.27 17.85
N GLN A 121 8.67 -35.44 17.57
CA GLN A 121 7.75 -34.51 16.94
C GLN A 121 7.31 -33.33 17.85
N ARG A 122 7.10 -32.16 17.20
CA ARG A 122 6.18 -31.00 17.41
C ARG A 122 5.34 -30.88 18.72
N PRO A 123 4.96 -29.63 19.14
CA PRO A 123 4.49 -28.54 18.26
C PRO A 123 5.06 -27.13 18.54
N PRO A 124 4.88 -26.18 17.59
CA PRO A 124 5.40 -24.83 17.69
C PRO A 124 4.48 -23.89 18.49
N THR A 125 5.07 -23.14 19.40
CA THR A 125 4.48 -21.98 20.05
C THR A 125 4.29 -20.83 19.07
N SER A 126 3.07 -20.30 19.14
CA SER A 126 2.49 -19.21 18.37
C SER A 126 3.39 -17.97 18.27
N GLN A 127 3.67 -17.55 17.04
CA GLN A 127 4.17 -16.21 16.76
C GLN A 127 3.06 -15.19 17.02
N SER A 128 3.34 -14.29 17.95
CA SER A 128 2.58 -13.08 18.24
C SER A 128 2.72 -12.11 17.07
N THR A 129 1.72 -12.09 16.20
CA THR A 129 1.56 -11.02 15.20
C THR A 129 0.94 -9.82 15.90
N ALA A 130 1.79 -8.88 16.31
CA ALA A 130 1.37 -7.58 16.80
C ALA A 130 0.61 -6.83 15.68
N GLN A 131 -0.72 -6.76 15.82
CA GLN A 131 -1.56 -5.85 15.05
C GLN A 131 -1.22 -4.40 15.42
N PRO A 132 -1.05 -3.47 14.47
CA PRO A 132 -1.12 -2.06 14.78
C PRO A 132 -2.57 -1.71 15.11
N ARG A 133 -2.78 -1.43 16.41
CA ARG A 133 -3.98 -0.88 17.02
C ARG A 133 -4.41 0.38 16.27
N ARG A 134 -5.42 0.23 15.41
CA ARG A 134 -6.13 1.34 14.76
C ARG A 134 -6.86 2.11 15.86
N GLN A 135 -6.22 3.17 16.38
CA GLN A 135 -6.93 4.17 17.16
C GLN A 135 -7.96 4.81 16.23
N GLN A 136 -9.22 4.40 16.37
CA GLN A 136 -10.34 5.22 15.94
C GLN A 136 -10.33 6.46 16.83
N GLN A 137 -9.65 7.52 16.39
CA GLN A 137 -9.95 8.85 16.88
C GLN A 137 -11.32 9.23 16.32
N THR A 138 -12.33 9.07 17.16
CA THR A 138 -13.59 9.77 17.04
C THR A 138 -13.29 11.26 17.01
N PHE A 139 -13.40 11.88 15.84
CA PHE A 139 -13.46 13.33 15.72
C PHE A 139 -14.76 13.80 16.38
N ASN A 140 -14.67 14.24 17.63
CA ASN A 140 -15.65 15.15 18.20
C ASN A 140 -15.55 16.48 17.44
N ARG A 141 -16.29 16.57 16.34
CA ARG A 141 -16.53 17.82 15.62
C ARG A 141 -17.40 18.69 16.53
N ALA A 142 -16.78 19.57 17.30
CA ALA A 142 -17.46 20.70 17.91
C ALA A 142 -18.18 21.45 16.80
N LYS A 143 -19.51 21.43 16.85
CA LYS A 143 -20.36 22.28 16.04
C LYS A 143 -20.21 23.70 16.56
N THR A 144 -19.34 24.50 15.94
CA THR A 144 -19.45 25.96 16.04
C THR A 144 -20.70 26.33 15.24
N GLN A 145 -21.83 26.40 15.93
CA GLN A 145 -23.04 27.03 15.42
C GLN A 145 -22.76 28.53 15.36
N LEU A 146 -22.55 29.06 14.16
CA LEU A 146 -22.70 30.49 13.92
C LEU A 146 -24.20 30.77 13.88
N ASN A 147 -24.73 31.21 15.02
CA ASN A 147 -26.01 31.90 15.11
C ASN A 147 -25.87 33.23 14.35
N THR A 148 -26.35 33.29 13.12
CA THR A 148 -26.73 34.56 12.48
C THR A 148 -28.16 34.88 12.92
N THR A 149 -28.29 35.46 14.11
CA THR A 149 -29.51 36.12 14.54
C THR A 149 -29.53 37.51 13.90
N SER A 150 -30.23 37.62 12.77
CA SER A 150 -30.67 38.90 12.22
C SER A 150 -31.85 39.38 13.06
N GLY A 151 -31.61 40.32 13.96
CA GLY A 151 -32.60 41.10 14.70
C GLY A 151 -32.10 42.53 14.84
N PRO A 152 -32.97 43.54 14.66
CA PRO A 152 -32.58 44.93 14.49
C PRO A 152 -32.17 45.53 15.84
N PHE A 153 -31.04 46.22 15.88
CA PHE A 153 -30.69 47.06 17.03
C PHE A 153 -31.05 48.51 16.69
N GLU A 154 -32.15 48.95 17.27
CA GLU A 154 -32.40 50.33 17.65
C GLU A 154 -31.23 50.85 18.49
N TYR A 155 -30.77 52.06 18.19
CA TYR A 155 -29.96 52.86 19.09
C TYR A 155 -30.85 53.97 19.63
N ASP A 156 -31.30 53.79 20.88
CA ASP A 156 -31.66 54.88 21.78
C ASP A 156 -30.37 55.58 22.21
N PHE A 157 -30.33 56.90 22.02
CA PHE A 157 -29.27 57.78 22.49
C PHE A 157 -29.92 58.96 23.24
N GLU A 158 -30.22 58.75 24.51
CA GLU A 158 -30.30 59.77 25.56
C GLU A 158 -29.01 59.65 26.38
N GLU A 159 -28.39 60.64 27.02
CA GLU A 159 -28.42 62.09 27.07
C GLU A 159 -27.28 62.41 28.05
N GLN A 160 -26.38 63.38 27.78
CA GLN A 160 -25.78 64.22 28.83
C GLN A 160 -24.97 65.40 28.28
N VAL A 161 -25.62 66.57 28.32
CA VAL A 161 -25.19 67.82 28.98
C VAL A 161 -23.70 68.19 28.94
N VAL A 162 -23.36 69.27 28.21
CA VAL A 162 -22.67 70.46 28.78
C VAL A 162 -23.12 71.70 27.99
N MET A 163 -23.98 72.52 28.60
CA MET A 163 -24.16 73.93 28.22
C MET A 163 -23.19 74.82 29.00
N SER A 164 -22.72 75.89 28.39
CA SER A 164 -22.30 77.11 29.11
C SER A 164 -22.59 78.34 28.24
N PRO A 165 -23.31 79.35 28.78
CA PRO A 165 -23.62 80.60 28.10
C PRO A 165 -22.69 81.75 28.54
N MET A 166 -22.41 82.67 27.63
CA MET A 166 -21.87 84.02 27.86
C MET A 166 -22.48 84.91 26.76
N GLY A 167 -22.96 86.13 26.99
CA GLY A 167 -23.02 86.94 28.20
C GLY A 167 -23.91 88.16 27.91
N ASP A 168 -24.53 88.62 28.98
CA ASP A 168 -25.46 89.75 29.11
C ASP A 168 -24.67 91.09 29.17
N TYR A 169 -25.13 92.12 28.48
CA TYR A 169 -24.82 93.53 28.74
C TYR A 169 -26.16 94.27 28.48
N GLY A 170 -26.86 94.82 29.46
CA GLY A 170 -26.40 95.78 30.46
C GLY A 170 -27.20 97.06 30.24
N ALA A 171 -28.38 97.15 30.89
CA ALA A 171 -29.22 98.34 30.94
C ALA A 171 -28.84 99.23 32.13
N SER A 172 -28.78 100.54 31.91
CA SER A 172 -28.84 101.60 32.93
C SER A 172 -29.17 102.90 32.16
N GLY A 173 -30.23 103.67 32.41
CA GLY A 173 -30.85 104.05 33.67
C GLY A 173 -30.46 105.50 33.99
N GLY A 174 -31.41 106.45 33.97
CA GLY A 174 -31.15 107.83 34.42
C GLY A 174 -32.13 108.89 33.95
N VAL A 175 -33.29 108.96 34.61
CA VAL A 175 -34.28 110.05 34.57
C VAL A 175 -33.99 111.02 35.71
N TYR A 176 -33.98 112.33 35.46
CA TYR A 176 -34.18 113.38 36.48
C TYR A 176 -35.05 114.51 35.91
N ASP A 177 -36.25 114.67 36.46
CA ASP A 177 -37.08 115.87 36.48
C ASP A 177 -36.59 116.83 37.59
N SER A 178 -36.77 118.16 37.44
CA SER A 178 -37.08 119.09 38.55
C SER A 178 -37.20 120.58 38.14
N TYR A 179 -38.46 121.03 38.06
CA TYR A 179 -39.11 122.30 38.52
C TYR A 179 -38.57 123.74 38.23
N CYS A 180 -39.50 124.52 37.65
CA CYS A 180 -39.99 125.89 37.94
C CYS A 180 -39.18 126.88 38.80
N THR A 181 -39.03 128.14 38.33
CA THR A 181 -39.65 129.35 38.94
C THR A 181 -39.41 130.63 38.10
N SER A 182 -40.48 131.41 37.86
CA SER A 182 -40.44 132.86 37.64
C SER A 182 -40.63 133.54 39.02
N PRO A 183 -40.19 134.79 39.28
CA PRO A 183 -41.16 135.91 39.23
C PRO A 183 -40.62 137.37 39.09
N ASN A 184 -41.53 138.25 38.64
CA ASN A 184 -41.86 139.64 39.08
C ASN A 184 -40.85 140.83 39.03
N ILE A 185 -41.14 141.81 38.15
CA ILE A 185 -41.72 143.19 38.39
C ILE A 185 -41.17 143.96 39.63
N PRO A 186 -40.75 145.26 39.55
CA PRO A 186 -41.72 146.37 39.49
C PRO A 186 -41.33 147.77 38.92
N GLU A 187 -42.40 148.56 38.68
CA GLU A 187 -42.57 150.01 39.00
C GLU A 187 -41.70 151.08 38.33
N ARG A 188 -42.07 152.37 38.20
CA ARG A 188 -43.31 153.18 38.18
C ARG A 188 -42.85 154.63 37.92
N THR A 189 -43.72 155.43 37.31
CA THR A 189 -43.87 156.90 37.43
C THR A 189 -42.74 157.86 37.05
N GLY A 190 -43.04 158.72 36.07
CA GLY A 190 -42.44 160.04 35.92
C GLY A 190 -43.35 160.94 35.08
N SER A 191 -44.08 161.82 35.74
CA SER A 191 -45.04 162.77 35.17
C SER A 191 -44.40 163.78 34.21
N ALA A 192 -44.93 163.92 33.00
CA ALA A 192 -44.63 165.08 32.14
C ALA A 192 -45.92 165.61 31.47
N SER A 193 -45.86 166.90 31.17
CA SER A 193 -46.93 167.88 30.98
C SER A 193 -47.92 167.56 29.84
N TYR A 194 -49.15 168.11 29.93
CA TYR A 194 -50.31 167.87 29.07
C TYR A 194 -50.12 168.25 27.58
N ALA A 195 -48.99 168.87 27.22
CA ALA A 195 -48.60 169.17 25.83
C ALA A 195 -47.89 168.00 25.11
N ASP A 196 -47.43 166.95 25.83
CA ASP A 196 -46.77 165.77 25.24
C ASP A 196 -47.74 164.62 24.88
N LYS A 197 -49.00 164.67 25.33
CA LYS A 197 -49.95 163.55 25.19
C LYS A 197 -50.47 163.35 23.76
N VAL A 198 -50.49 164.38 22.93
CA VAL A 198 -50.90 164.27 21.51
C VAL A 198 -49.74 163.76 20.65
N THR A 199 -48.51 164.21 20.94
CA THR A 199 -47.28 163.73 20.28
C THR A 199 -46.93 162.30 20.68
N SER A 200 -47.15 161.92 21.95
CA SER A 200 -46.94 160.55 22.43
C SER A 200 -48.02 159.58 21.96
N ALA A 201 -49.27 160.01 21.75
CA ALA A 201 -50.32 159.14 21.21
C ALA A 201 -50.14 158.87 19.71
N ILE A 202 -49.76 159.90 18.93
CA ILE A 202 -49.40 159.73 17.51
C ILE A 202 -48.09 158.92 17.39
N GLY A 203 -47.10 159.21 18.24
CA GLY A 203 -45.86 158.44 18.33
C GLY A 203 -46.07 156.99 18.74
N SER A 204 -47.02 156.71 19.63
CA SER A 204 -47.40 155.33 20.03
C SER A 204 -48.12 154.59 18.90
N MET A 205 -49.02 155.24 18.16
CA MET A 205 -49.67 154.62 17.00
C MET A 205 -48.69 154.40 15.85
N PHE A 206 -47.75 155.33 15.61
CA PHE A 206 -46.67 155.15 14.64
C PHE A 206 -45.66 154.09 15.11
N ALA A 207 -45.37 153.99 16.41
CA ALA A 207 -44.51 152.95 16.96
C ALA A 207 -45.20 151.58 16.98
N GLU A 208 -46.51 151.50 17.17
CA GLU A 208 -47.27 150.25 17.05
C GLU A 208 -47.43 149.82 15.59
N PHE A 209 -47.66 150.75 14.66
CA PHE A 209 -47.77 150.43 13.23
C PHE A 209 -46.41 150.12 12.61
N SER A 210 -45.40 150.95 12.89
CA SER A 210 -44.01 150.69 12.53
C SER A 210 -43.52 149.43 13.21
N GLY A 211 -43.82 149.22 14.49
CA GLY A 211 -43.45 148.05 15.28
C GLY A 211 -44.09 146.76 14.78
N LYS A 212 -45.38 146.77 14.42
CA LYS A 212 -46.05 145.64 13.76
C LYS A 212 -45.51 145.38 12.36
N LEU A 213 -45.29 146.41 11.55
CA LEU A 213 -44.74 146.23 10.21
C LEU A 213 -43.29 145.71 10.27
N THR A 214 -42.47 146.22 11.19
CA THR A 214 -41.12 145.69 11.41
C THR A 214 -41.13 144.32 12.05
N ASN A 215 -42.07 144.00 12.94
CA ASN A 215 -42.20 142.68 13.54
C ASN A 215 -42.74 141.65 12.55
N ASP A 216 -43.70 141.98 11.69
CA ASP A 216 -44.20 141.09 10.64
C ASP A 216 -43.16 140.88 9.54
N LEU A 217 -42.35 141.90 9.23
CA LEU A 217 -41.20 141.76 8.33
C LEU A 217 -40.08 140.94 8.99
N LEU A 218 -39.73 141.20 10.26
CA LEU A 218 -38.75 140.40 11.00
C LEU A 218 -39.23 138.94 11.13
N ASP A 219 -40.49 138.73 11.51
CA ASP A 219 -41.10 137.40 11.67
C ASP A 219 -41.21 136.70 10.31
N GLY A 220 -41.51 137.43 9.22
CA GLY A 220 -41.48 136.88 7.86
C GLY A 220 -40.07 136.56 7.34
N PHE A 221 -39.04 137.29 7.80
CA PHE A 221 -37.62 136.95 7.53
C PHE A 221 -37.15 135.79 8.40
N ASP A 222 -37.54 135.74 9.67
CA ASP A 222 -37.19 134.66 10.59
C ASP A 222 -37.94 133.37 10.25
N ARG A 223 -39.17 133.45 9.76
CA ARG A 223 -39.94 132.32 9.21
C ARG A 223 -39.30 131.77 7.95
N ARG A 224 -38.90 132.61 6.98
CA ARG A 224 -38.14 132.16 5.79
C ARG A 224 -36.79 131.58 6.16
N ARG A 225 -36.05 132.19 7.08
CA ARG A 225 -34.77 131.64 7.58
C ARG A 225 -34.97 130.36 8.38
N HIS A 226 -36.11 130.18 9.04
CA HIS A 226 -36.47 128.94 9.72
C HIS A 226 -36.87 127.85 8.73
N GLU A 227 -37.66 128.17 7.71
CA GLU A 227 -38.00 127.27 6.59
C GLU A 227 -36.74 126.85 5.82
N GLU A 228 -35.83 127.77 5.49
CA GLU A 228 -34.54 127.42 4.86
C GLU A 228 -33.67 126.54 5.75
N ARG A 229 -33.69 126.73 7.07
CA ARG A 229 -33.01 125.86 8.04
C ARG A 229 -33.66 124.49 8.07
N LEU A 230 -34.99 124.42 8.11
CA LEU A 230 -35.76 123.18 8.08
C LEU A 230 -35.51 122.40 6.77
N ASP A 231 -35.51 123.07 5.63
CA ASP A 231 -35.22 122.46 4.32
C ASP A 231 -33.77 121.99 4.20
N LEU A 232 -32.83 122.67 4.88
CA LEU A 232 -31.44 122.22 4.97
C LEU A 232 -31.32 121.00 5.89
N GLU A 233 -32.04 121.00 7.02
CA GLU A 233 -32.12 119.91 7.98
C GLU A 233 -32.74 118.66 7.33
N ILE A 234 -33.89 118.77 6.66
CA ILE A 234 -34.53 117.68 5.90
C ILE A 234 -33.58 117.14 4.82
N ARG A 235 -32.84 118.00 4.12
CA ARG A 235 -31.85 117.55 3.12
C ARG A 235 -30.65 116.86 3.77
N MET A 236 -30.24 117.28 4.95
CA MET A 236 -29.17 116.62 5.70
C MET A 236 -29.63 115.27 6.25
N GLU A 237 -30.82 115.19 6.84
CA GLU A 237 -31.45 113.95 7.30
C GLU A 237 -31.60 112.96 6.16
N LYS A 238 -32.16 113.38 5.02
CA LYS A 238 -32.28 112.51 3.84
C LYS A 238 -30.92 111.99 3.35
N LYS A 239 -29.88 112.81 3.35
CA LYS A 239 -28.52 112.36 3.02
C LYS A 239 -27.96 111.37 4.04
N ILE A 240 -28.31 111.52 5.31
CA ILE A 240 -27.92 110.59 6.38
C ILE A 240 -28.67 109.27 6.18
N ASP A 241 -29.97 109.30 5.91
CA ASP A 241 -30.79 108.12 5.63
C ASP A 241 -30.29 107.38 4.38
N ASP A 242 -30.07 108.09 3.27
CA ASP A 242 -29.50 107.53 2.04
C ASP A 242 -28.11 106.90 2.32
N ALA A 243 -27.28 107.53 3.16
CA ALA A 243 -25.97 106.99 3.52
C ALA A 243 -26.06 105.76 4.45
N ILE A 244 -27.06 105.70 5.32
CA ILE A 244 -27.35 104.54 6.18
C ILE A 244 -27.87 103.39 5.32
N GLU A 245 -28.82 103.64 4.42
CA GLU A 245 -29.39 102.67 3.49
C GLU A 245 -28.31 102.07 2.59
N ASN A 246 -27.46 102.91 1.96
CA ASN A 246 -26.35 102.41 1.15
C ASN A 246 -25.36 101.54 1.94
N LYS A 247 -25.05 101.90 3.19
CA LYS A 247 -24.19 101.07 4.06
C LYS A 247 -24.86 99.77 4.47
N LEU A 248 -26.18 99.79 4.68
CA LEU A 248 -26.96 98.60 5.01
C LEU A 248 -27.00 97.65 3.81
N ASP A 249 -27.28 98.17 2.62
CA ASP A 249 -27.27 97.41 1.37
C ASP A 249 -25.89 96.84 1.04
N GLU A 250 -24.82 97.60 1.27
CA GLU A 250 -23.46 97.10 1.11
C GLU A 250 -23.15 95.95 2.10
N LYS A 251 -23.58 96.06 3.36
CA LYS A 251 -23.46 94.98 4.35
C LYS A 251 -24.31 93.76 3.98
N ILE A 252 -25.54 93.95 3.52
CA ILE A 252 -26.42 92.87 3.07
C ILE A 252 -25.80 92.17 1.87
N LYS A 253 -25.30 92.93 0.89
CA LYS A 253 -24.67 92.37 -0.31
C LYS A 253 -23.40 91.61 0.01
N THR A 254 -22.51 92.17 0.83
CA THR A 254 -21.28 91.47 1.25
C THR A 254 -21.61 90.20 2.02
N PHE A 255 -22.58 90.24 2.94
CA PHE A 255 -23.07 89.05 3.64
C PHE A 255 -23.65 88.01 2.67
N GLN A 256 -24.54 88.39 1.75
CA GLN A 256 -25.12 87.49 0.75
C GLN A 256 -24.04 86.84 -0.12
N THR A 257 -23.05 87.62 -0.59
CA THR A 257 -21.95 87.06 -1.39
C THR A 257 -21.06 86.11 -0.59
N GLY A 258 -20.77 86.43 0.67
CA GLY A 258 -20.01 85.55 1.57
C GLY A 258 -20.77 84.27 1.87
N TRP A 259 -22.06 84.39 2.17
CA TRP A 259 -22.96 83.27 2.42
C TRP A 259 -23.12 82.35 1.22
N GLU A 260 -23.39 82.89 0.02
CA GLU A 260 -23.51 82.06 -1.18
C GLU A 260 -22.18 81.39 -1.53
N LYS A 261 -21.05 82.08 -1.34
CA LYS A 261 -19.73 81.46 -1.51
C LYS A 261 -19.52 80.30 -0.54
N GLU A 262 -19.75 80.50 0.75
CA GLU A 262 -19.60 79.45 1.77
C GLU A 262 -20.54 78.28 1.51
N LYS A 263 -21.79 78.56 1.13
CA LYS A 263 -22.77 77.55 0.73
C LYS A 263 -22.29 76.75 -0.48
N THR A 264 -21.77 77.40 -1.53
CA THR A 264 -21.22 76.69 -2.70
C THR A 264 -20.00 75.84 -2.32
N GLU A 265 -19.08 76.37 -1.51
CA GLU A 265 -17.92 75.60 -1.05
C GLU A 265 -18.33 74.39 -0.21
N MET A 266 -19.36 74.53 0.64
CA MET A 266 -19.89 73.41 1.44
C MET A 266 -20.57 72.36 0.57
N ILE A 267 -21.31 72.76 -0.47
CA ILE A 267 -21.90 71.84 -1.44
C ILE A 267 -20.79 71.09 -2.20
N GLU A 268 -19.78 71.79 -2.74
CA GLU A 268 -18.67 71.18 -3.46
C GLU A 268 -17.90 70.18 -2.58
N ARG A 269 -17.60 70.53 -1.33
CA ARG A 269 -16.97 69.59 -0.38
C ARG A 269 -17.85 68.37 -0.10
N SER A 270 -19.15 68.57 0.04
CA SER A 270 -20.10 67.47 0.26
C SER A 270 -20.19 66.55 -0.97
N GLU A 271 -20.24 67.10 -2.18
CA GLU A 271 -20.26 66.33 -3.42
C GLU A 271 -18.96 65.52 -3.60
N LEU A 272 -17.82 66.13 -3.30
CA LEU A 272 -16.53 65.45 -3.35
C LEU A 272 -16.46 64.29 -2.33
N ALA A 273 -16.97 64.49 -1.11
CA ALA A 273 -17.05 63.44 -0.11
C ALA A 273 -18.00 62.30 -0.53
N LEU A 274 -19.14 62.63 -1.14
CA LEU A 274 -20.08 61.62 -1.67
C LEU A 274 -19.47 60.80 -2.81
N ASN A 275 -18.75 61.44 -3.73
CA ASN A 275 -18.07 60.74 -4.82
C ASN A 275 -16.97 59.80 -4.29
N GLN A 276 -16.18 60.25 -3.31
CA GLN A 276 -15.18 59.38 -2.65
C GLN A 276 -15.83 58.17 -1.97
N LEU A 277 -16.97 58.37 -1.28
CA LEU A 277 -17.70 57.25 -0.69
C LEU A 277 -18.22 56.29 -1.76
N GLN A 278 -18.72 56.80 -2.87
CA GLN A 278 -19.16 55.96 -3.99
C GLN A 278 -18.00 55.13 -4.57
N ASP A 279 -16.84 55.74 -4.81
CA ASP A 279 -15.64 55.04 -5.29
C ASP A 279 -15.22 53.93 -4.31
N THR A 280 -15.29 54.18 -3.00
CA THR A 280 -14.97 53.14 -2.00
C THR A 280 -15.97 51.99 -2.03
N ILE A 281 -17.26 52.25 -2.25
CA ILE A 281 -18.29 51.22 -2.38
C ILE A 281 -18.06 50.37 -3.63
N GLU A 282 -17.74 51.00 -4.76
CA GLU A 282 -17.46 50.31 -6.02
C GLU A 282 -16.19 49.44 -5.90
N ASN A 283 -15.13 49.96 -5.26
CA ASN A 283 -13.94 49.18 -4.97
C ASN A 283 -14.23 47.98 -4.04
N MET A 284 -15.05 48.16 -2.99
CA MET A 284 -15.46 47.05 -2.12
C MET A 284 -16.24 45.97 -2.88
N ARG A 285 -17.12 46.37 -3.82
CA ARG A 285 -17.85 45.42 -4.68
C ARG A 285 -16.90 44.64 -5.59
N ALA A 286 -15.96 45.32 -6.25
CA ALA A 286 -14.96 44.67 -7.09
C ALA A 286 -14.08 43.68 -6.30
N GLN A 287 -13.68 44.05 -5.07
CA GLN A 287 -12.94 43.15 -4.19
C GLN A 287 -13.77 41.93 -3.74
N SER A 288 -15.07 42.14 -3.46
CA SER A 288 -16.00 41.04 -3.14
C SER A 288 -16.13 40.06 -4.32
N ASP A 289 -16.26 40.57 -5.54
CA ASP A 289 -16.35 39.73 -6.75
C ASP A 289 -15.06 38.94 -6.99
N ALA A 290 -13.90 39.59 -6.84
CA ALA A 290 -12.60 38.93 -6.93
C ALA A 290 -12.43 37.84 -5.86
N TYR A 291 -12.90 38.09 -4.63
CA TYR A 291 -12.90 37.10 -3.57
C TYR A 291 -13.82 35.91 -3.90
N MET A 292 -15.00 36.15 -4.45
CA MET A 292 -15.93 35.09 -4.86
C MET A 292 -15.34 34.22 -5.98
N GLU A 293 -14.67 34.82 -6.96
CA GLU A 293 -13.97 34.08 -8.01
C GLU A 293 -12.82 33.24 -7.44
N LEU A 294 -12.02 33.81 -6.53
CA LEU A 294 -10.93 33.10 -5.88
C LEU A 294 -11.45 31.92 -5.05
N LYS A 295 -12.55 32.12 -4.31
CA LYS A 295 -13.22 31.06 -3.55
C LYS A 295 -13.69 29.93 -4.47
N ALA A 296 -14.31 30.25 -5.60
CA ALA A 296 -14.73 29.24 -6.58
C ALA A 296 -13.55 28.42 -7.12
N LYS A 297 -12.40 29.07 -7.42
CA LYS A 297 -11.17 28.40 -7.82
C LYS A 297 -10.61 27.50 -6.71
N TYR A 298 -10.66 27.96 -5.46
CA TYR A 298 -10.25 27.16 -4.30
C TYR A 298 -11.13 25.92 -4.11
N ASP A 299 -12.45 26.08 -4.20
CA ASP A 299 -13.40 24.96 -4.07
C ASP A 299 -13.19 23.93 -5.20
N GLN A 300 -12.94 24.39 -6.44
CA GLN A 300 -12.58 23.53 -7.56
C GLN A 300 -11.26 22.78 -7.33
N LEU A 301 -10.24 23.46 -6.80
CA LEU A 301 -8.96 22.83 -6.44
C LEU A 301 -9.15 21.79 -5.34
N GLN A 302 -9.96 22.10 -4.32
CA GLN A 302 -10.27 21.16 -3.24
C GLN A 302 -11.00 19.92 -3.77
N GLN A 303 -11.95 20.10 -4.69
CA GLN A 303 -12.67 19.00 -5.34
C GLN A 303 -11.73 18.12 -6.18
N THR A 304 -10.87 18.72 -7.00
CA THR A 304 -9.89 17.98 -7.81
C THR A 304 -8.89 17.23 -6.95
N HIS A 305 -8.40 17.83 -5.86
CA HIS A 305 -7.55 17.13 -4.89
C HIS A 305 -8.28 15.96 -4.21
N SER A 306 -9.58 16.09 -3.90
CA SER A 306 -10.37 14.97 -3.38
C SER A 306 -10.45 13.83 -4.39
N GLN A 307 -10.79 14.14 -5.65
CA GLN A 307 -10.89 13.14 -6.72
C GLN A 307 -9.54 12.45 -7.01
N MET A 308 -8.43 13.19 -6.93
CA MET A 308 -7.10 12.59 -7.09
C MET A 308 -6.79 11.61 -5.95
N ARG A 309 -7.13 11.97 -4.70
CA ARG A 309 -6.99 11.04 -3.56
C ARG A 309 -7.86 9.80 -3.72
N ASP A 310 -9.09 9.94 -4.20
CA ASP A 310 -9.99 8.80 -4.42
C ASP A 310 -9.46 7.87 -5.52
N LYS A 311 -8.98 8.42 -6.63
CA LYS A 311 -8.33 7.65 -7.71
C LYS A 311 -7.05 6.95 -7.24
N GLU A 312 -6.25 7.62 -6.40
CA GLU A 312 -5.06 7.01 -5.81
C GLU A 312 -5.44 5.87 -4.87
N ASN A 313 -6.46 6.05 -4.03
CA ASN A 313 -7.00 4.99 -3.17
C ASN A 313 -7.51 3.81 -3.98
N GLU A 314 -8.25 4.03 -5.08
CA GLU A 314 -8.67 2.97 -5.99
C GLU A 314 -7.47 2.24 -6.59
N ARG A 315 -6.43 2.97 -7.03
CA ARG A 315 -5.20 2.37 -7.56
C ARG A 315 -4.51 1.50 -6.51
N TRP A 316 -4.41 1.97 -5.27
CA TRP A 316 -3.87 1.19 -4.16
C TRP A 316 -4.70 -0.06 -3.86
N GLN A 317 -6.02 0.04 -3.89
CA GLN A 317 -6.90 -1.12 -3.71
C GLN A 317 -6.72 -2.15 -4.83
N ARG A 318 -6.67 -1.71 -6.10
CA ARG A 318 -6.40 -2.58 -7.25
C ARG A 318 -5.03 -3.25 -7.13
N LEU A 319 -3.99 -2.50 -6.78
CA LEU A 319 -2.65 -3.05 -6.58
C LEU A 319 -2.61 -4.06 -5.45
N THR A 320 -3.33 -3.80 -4.35
CA THR A 320 -3.44 -4.73 -3.22
C THR A 320 -4.17 -6.01 -3.62
N ALA A 321 -5.26 -5.92 -4.39
CA ALA A 321 -5.98 -7.08 -4.91
C ALA A 321 -5.11 -7.92 -5.84
N VAL A 322 -4.42 -7.29 -6.80
CA VAL A 322 -3.50 -7.96 -7.72
C VAL A 322 -2.34 -8.61 -6.97
N ASN A 323 -1.76 -7.95 -5.96
CA ASN A 323 -0.70 -8.55 -5.15
C ASN A 323 -1.20 -9.77 -4.37
N LYS A 324 -2.44 -9.72 -3.85
CA LYS A 324 -3.06 -10.86 -3.17
C LYS A 324 -3.25 -12.03 -4.15
N GLU A 325 -3.77 -11.78 -5.34
CA GLU A 325 -3.92 -12.79 -6.40
C GLU A 325 -2.58 -13.38 -6.81
N ASN A 326 -1.56 -12.54 -7.06
CA ASN A 326 -0.22 -12.99 -7.43
C ASN A 326 0.46 -13.81 -6.32
N SER A 327 0.20 -13.48 -5.05
CA SER A 327 0.64 -14.32 -3.93
C SER A 327 -0.09 -15.67 -3.89
N GLY A 328 -1.37 -15.70 -4.23
CA GLY A 328 -2.15 -16.94 -4.36
C GLY A 328 -1.61 -17.83 -5.48
N LEU A 329 -1.38 -17.26 -6.67
CA LEU A 329 -0.80 -17.97 -7.82
C LEU A 329 0.62 -18.48 -7.53
N LYS A 330 1.43 -17.73 -6.78
CA LYS A 330 2.74 -18.21 -6.33
C LYS A 330 2.63 -19.44 -5.44
N ASN A 331 1.71 -19.42 -4.47
CA ASN A 331 1.49 -20.55 -3.58
C ASN A 331 0.97 -21.77 -4.36
N GLU A 332 0.03 -21.57 -5.28
CA GLU A 332 -0.49 -22.63 -6.15
C GLU A 332 0.62 -23.22 -7.05
N ALA A 333 1.47 -22.37 -7.64
CA ALA A 333 2.61 -22.83 -8.42
C ALA A 333 3.63 -23.61 -7.57
N GLU A 334 3.79 -23.29 -6.28
CA GLU A 334 4.64 -24.04 -5.36
C GLU A 334 4.05 -25.40 -5.00
N VAL A 335 2.74 -25.48 -4.79
CA VAL A 335 2.01 -26.74 -4.59
C VAL A 335 2.16 -27.64 -5.82
N LEU A 336 1.87 -27.12 -7.02
CA LEU A 336 1.99 -27.86 -8.28
C LEU A 336 3.43 -28.33 -8.54
N ARG A 337 4.45 -27.54 -8.17
CA ARG A 337 5.86 -27.98 -8.25
C ARG A 337 6.14 -29.15 -7.32
N THR A 338 5.58 -29.13 -6.11
CA THR A 338 5.72 -30.22 -5.13
C THR A 338 5.03 -31.49 -5.64
N GLU A 339 3.82 -31.36 -6.19
CA GLU A 339 3.10 -32.48 -6.81
C GLU A 339 3.85 -33.07 -8.01
N LEU A 340 4.39 -32.21 -8.89
CA LEU A 340 5.23 -32.64 -10.02
C LEU A 340 6.48 -33.40 -9.55
N MET A 341 7.09 -32.97 -8.44
CA MET A 341 8.24 -33.67 -7.86
C MET A 341 7.84 -35.07 -7.37
N LEU A 342 6.74 -35.19 -6.62
CA LEU A 342 6.23 -36.48 -6.15
C LEU A 342 5.87 -37.44 -7.30
N VAL A 343 5.26 -36.93 -8.36
CA VAL A 343 4.95 -37.75 -9.54
C VAL A 343 6.23 -38.21 -10.24
N ARG A 344 7.25 -37.36 -10.34
CA ARG A 344 8.56 -37.76 -10.91
C ARG A 344 9.23 -38.83 -10.07
N GLU A 345 9.28 -38.66 -8.74
CA GLU A 345 9.81 -39.68 -7.83
C GLU A 345 9.06 -41.01 -8.00
N ARG A 346 7.73 -40.96 -8.13
CA ARG A 346 6.93 -42.16 -8.35
C ARG A 346 7.20 -42.84 -9.71
N VAL A 347 7.46 -42.05 -10.75
CA VAL A 347 7.85 -42.58 -12.07
C VAL A 347 9.22 -43.26 -11.96
N ASP A 348 10.20 -42.63 -11.31
CA ASP A 348 11.54 -43.20 -11.12
C ASP A 348 11.51 -44.52 -10.34
N GLU A 349 10.66 -44.61 -9.30
CA GLU A 349 10.39 -45.86 -8.56
C GLU A 349 9.83 -46.95 -9.49
N LEU A 350 8.78 -46.64 -10.25
CA LEU A 350 8.16 -47.60 -11.15
C LEU A 350 9.10 -48.05 -12.28
N GLU A 351 9.96 -47.15 -12.77
CA GLU A 351 11.00 -47.50 -13.73
C GLU A 351 12.07 -48.42 -13.12
N ALA A 352 12.43 -48.22 -11.85
CA ALA A 352 13.34 -49.11 -11.13
C ALA A 352 12.72 -50.50 -10.93
N ASP A 353 11.46 -50.58 -10.50
CA ASP A 353 10.72 -51.83 -10.37
C ASP A 353 10.62 -52.57 -11.72
N ASN A 354 10.36 -51.84 -12.81
CA ASN A 354 10.27 -52.42 -14.14
C ASN A 354 11.63 -52.95 -14.63
N ARG A 355 12.75 -52.26 -14.32
CA ARG A 355 14.10 -52.79 -14.55
C ARG A 355 14.34 -54.09 -13.77
N ALA A 356 13.99 -54.13 -12.48
CA ALA A 356 14.14 -55.33 -11.65
C ALA A 356 13.29 -56.51 -12.16
N LEU A 357 12.06 -56.26 -12.62
CA LEU A 357 11.22 -57.29 -13.22
C LEU A 357 11.83 -57.86 -14.51
N LYS A 358 12.40 -57.01 -15.37
CA LYS A 358 13.11 -57.47 -16.58
C LYS A 358 14.34 -58.30 -16.26
N ASP A 359 15.11 -57.91 -15.25
CA ASP A 359 16.28 -58.67 -14.82
C ASP A 359 15.86 -60.06 -14.28
N ASN A 360 14.78 -60.12 -13.50
CA ASN A 360 14.19 -61.38 -13.05
C ASN A 360 13.70 -62.25 -14.21
N GLU A 361 13.02 -61.66 -15.20
CA GLU A 361 12.57 -62.37 -16.42
C GLU A 361 13.76 -62.95 -17.20
N ILE A 362 14.86 -62.20 -17.33
CA ILE A 362 16.10 -62.68 -17.96
C ILE A 362 16.70 -63.83 -17.15
N GLN A 363 16.72 -63.73 -15.82
CA GLN A 363 17.23 -64.78 -14.94
C GLN A 363 16.38 -66.06 -15.04
N ASP A 364 15.06 -65.94 -15.03
CA ASP A 364 14.13 -67.04 -15.20
C ASP A 364 14.29 -67.68 -16.59
N GLN A 365 14.45 -66.87 -17.64
CA GLN A 365 14.72 -67.37 -18.99
C GLN A 365 16.04 -68.14 -19.06
N HIS A 366 17.10 -67.66 -18.40
CA HIS A 366 18.35 -68.40 -18.26
C HIS A 366 18.16 -69.73 -17.52
N ARG A 367 17.37 -69.74 -16.44
CA ARG A 367 17.09 -70.96 -15.68
C ARG A 367 16.28 -71.97 -16.50
N ILE A 368 15.27 -71.52 -17.24
CA ILE A 368 14.50 -72.35 -18.17
C ILE A 368 15.42 -72.96 -19.22
N ASN A 369 16.29 -72.16 -19.84
CA ASN A 369 17.23 -72.65 -20.85
C ASN A 369 18.20 -73.70 -20.27
N GLN A 370 18.67 -73.52 -19.03
CA GLN A 370 19.49 -74.54 -18.33
C GLN A 370 18.70 -75.85 -18.13
N LEU A 371 17.48 -75.77 -17.61
CA LEU A 371 16.64 -76.95 -17.40
C LEU A 371 16.29 -77.67 -18.71
N LEU A 372 16.11 -76.92 -19.80
CA LEU A 372 15.92 -77.51 -21.13
C LEU A 372 17.17 -78.27 -21.61
N ALA A 373 18.36 -77.70 -21.41
CA ALA A 373 19.61 -78.39 -21.73
C ALA A 373 19.81 -79.67 -20.88
N GLU A 374 19.58 -79.58 -19.56
CA GLU A 374 19.63 -80.74 -18.66
C GLU A 374 18.62 -81.83 -19.07
N LYS A 375 17.41 -81.42 -19.49
CA LYS A 375 16.41 -82.36 -20.02
C LYS A 375 16.90 -83.04 -21.29
N GLU A 376 17.51 -82.31 -22.21
CA GLU A 376 18.07 -82.85 -23.47
C GLU A 376 19.19 -83.87 -23.17
N ASP A 377 20.08 -83.55 -22.23
CA ASP A 377 21.16 -84.45 -21.78
C ASP A 377 20.60 -85.74 -21.18
N ILE A 378 19.57 -85.64 -20.31
CA ILE A 378 18.91 -86.81 -19.73
C ILE A 378 18.25 -87.66 -20.82
N ILE A 379 17.61 -87.05 -21.82
CA ILE A 379 17.02 -87.80 -22.95
C ILE A 379 18.11 -88.58 -23.70
N LEU A 380 19.24 -87.95 -24.01
CA LEU A 380 20.36 -88.60 -24.69
C LEU A 380 20.93 -89.77 -23.86
N GLU A 381 21.03 -89.61 -22.54
CA GLU A 381 21.46 -90.67 -21.64
C GLU A 381 20.45 -91.83 -21.60
N LEU A 382 19.15 -91.52 -21.60
CA LEU A 382 18.07 -92.50 -21.64
C LEU A 382 18.07 -93.29 -22.96
N GLU A 383 18.22 -92.62 -24.10
CA GLU A 383 18.38 -93.25 -25.42
C GLU A 383 19.64 -94.13 -25.50
N ARG A 384 20.72 -93.74 -24.83
CA ARG A 384 21.94 -94.56 -24.73
C ARG A 384 21.70 -95.80 -23.88
N ALA A 385 21.08 -95.65 -22.72
CA ALA A 385 20.71 -96.76 -21.85
C ALA A 385 19.71 -97.73 -22.53
N GLU A 386 18.78 -97.22 -23.33
CA GLU A 386 17.86 -98.04 -24.13
C GLU A 386 18.60 -98.85 -25.20
N ARG A 387 19.57 -98.26 -25.89
CA ARG A 387 20.45 -98.98 -26.83
C ARG A 387 21.24 -100.08 -26.12
N ASP A 388 21.90 -99.76 -25.00
CA ASP A 388 22.66 -100.73 -24.22
C ASP A 388 21.76 -101.88 -23.71
N LYS A 389 20.53 -101.56 -23.30
CA LYS A 389 19.52 -102.55 -22.90
C LYS A 389 19.13 -103.47 -24.07
N ILE A 390 18.93 -102.92 -25.27
CA ILE A 390 18.62 -103.70 -26.48
C ILE A 390 19.79 -104.63 -26.82
N ASP A 391 21.03 -104.14 -26.77
CA ASP A 391 22.22 -104.96 -27.02
C ASP A 391 22.39 -106.08 -25.99
N LEU A 392 22.17 -105.78 -24.70
CA LEU A 392 22.21 -106.78 -23.65
C LEU A 392 21.11 -107.83 -23.83
N LYS A 393 19.89 -107.40 -24.18
CA LYS A 393 18.78 -108.30 -24.52
C LYS A 393 19.15 -109.21 -25.69
N ASN A 394 19.69 -108.67 -26.79
CA ASN A 394 20.13 -109.44 -27.95
C ASN A 394 21.20 -110.47 -27.58
N ARG A 395 22.12 -110.12 -26.66
CA ARG A 395 23.15 -111.03 -26.15
C ARG A 395 22.56 -112.14 -25.30
N VAL A 396 21.63 -111.80 -24.39
CA VAL A 396 20.89 -112.78 -23.58
C VAL A 396 20.07 -113.72 -24.46
N ASP A 397 19.34 -113.21 -25.45
CA ASP A 397 18.55 -114.02 -26.40
C ASP A 397 19.45 -114.94 -27.24
N THR A 398 20.66 -114.50 -27.59
CA THR A 398 21.66 -115.35 -28.26
C THR A 398 22.16 -116.46 -27.34
N MET A 399 22.52 -116.14 -26.10
CA MET A 399 22.93 -117.14 -25.11
C MET A 399 21.80 -118.12 -24.76
N ALA A 400 20.57 -117.66 -24.66
CA ALA A 400 19.39 -118.49 -24.42
C ALA A 400 19.20 -119.50 -25.56
N ARG A 401 19.30 -119.06 -26.82
CA ARG A 401 19.27 -119.93 -28.00
C ARG A 401 20.43 -120.94 -28.02
N GLU A 402 21.62 -120.55 -27.58
CA GLU A 402 22.77 -121.44 -27.47
C GLU A 402 22.57 -122.50 -26.38
N ILE A 403 22.07 -122.12 -25.21
CA ILE A 403 21.67 -123.04 -24.14
C ILE A 403 20.60 -124.00 -24.64
N GLU A 404 19.57 -123.51 -25.32
CA GLU A 404 18.50 -124.34 -25.88
C GLU A 404 19.05 -125.36 -26.89
N LYS A 405 19.98 -124.94 -27.75
CA LYS A 405 20.67 -125.82 -28.68
C LYS A 405 21.52 -126.88 -27.96
N LEU A 406 22.27 -126.50 -26.92
CA LEU A 406 23.06 -127.44 -26.12
C LEU A 406 22.16 -128.44 -25.37
N MET A 407 21.05 -127.97 -24.81
CA MET A 407 20.02 -128.81 -24.18
C MET A 407 19.42 -129.80 -25.18
N TYR A 408 19.08 -129.34 -26.39
CA TYR A 408 18.58 -130.19 -27.46
C TYR A 408 19.62 -131.25 -27.87
N GLN A 409 20.89 -130.86 -28.02
CA GLN A 409 21.99 -131.79 -28.32
C GLN A 409 22.22 -132.81 -27.20
N GLN A 410 22.14 -132.39 -25.94
CA GLN A 410 22.25 -133.28 -24.79
C GLN A 410 21.08 -134.26 -24.76
N ASN A 411 19.86 -133.80 -25.02
CA ASN A 411 18.68 -134.65 -25.11
C ASN A 411 18.77 -135.63 -26.29
N GLU A 412 19.29 -135.21 -27.45
CA GLU A 412 19.58 -136.13 -28.55
C GLU A 412 20.62 -137.18 -28.20
N ARG A 413 21.69 -136.81 -27.47
CA ARG A 413 22.69 -137.75 -26.98
C ARG A 413 22.06 -138.73 -25.99
N ALA A 414 21.30 -138.23 -25.02
CA ALA A 414 20.57 -139.06 -24.07
C ALA A 414 19.59 -140.02 -24.76
N MET A 415 18.85 -139.56 -25.78
CA MET A 415 17.96 -140.41 -26.59
C MET A 415 18.72 -141.44 -27.42
N LYS A 416 19.91 -141.11 -27.93
CA LYS A 416 20.79 -142.07 -28.62
C LYS A 416 21.34 -143.11 -27.64
N ASP A 417 21.76 -142.69 -26.45
CA ASP A 417 22.24 -143.57 -25.39
C ASP A 417 21.12 -144.47 -24.87
N ASP A 418 19.90 -143.93 -24.68
CA ASP A 418 18.69 -144.71 -24.34
C ASP A 418 18.33 -145.69 -25.45
N ARG A 419 18.41 -145.29 -26.73
CA ARG A 419 18.17 -146.18 -27.86
C ARG A 419 19.23 -147.28 -27.95
N ALA A 420 20.50 -146.95 -27.71
CA ALA A 420 21.60 -147.92 -27.64
C ALA A 420 21.43 -148.88 -26.45
N TYR A 421 20.96 -148.37 -25.30
CA TYR A 421 20.62 -149.19 -24.14
C TYR A 421 19.45 -150.13 -24.45
N GLN A 422 18.38 -149.64 -25.09
CA GLN A 422 17.25 -150.48 -25.53
C GLN A 422 17.68 -151.54 -26.55
N GLU A 423 18.54 -151.21 -27.51
CA GLU A 423 19.10 -152.17 -28.47
C GLU A 423 19.98 -153.23 -27.80
N ALA A 424 20.82 -152.83 -26.83
CA ALA A 424 21.62 -153.76 -26.04
C ALA A 424 20.74 -154.69 -25.19
N LEU A 425 19.68 -154.15 -24.57
CA LEU A 425 18.70 -154.92 -23.82
C LEU A 425 17.95 -155.90 -24.73
N LYS A 426 17.58 -155.47 -25.94
CA LYS A 426 16.95 -156.35 -26.95
C LYS A 426 17.88 -157.48 -27.36
N LYS A 427 19.17 -157.20 -27.64
CA LYS A 427 20.17 -158.25 -27.93
C LYS A 427 20.37 -159.21 -26.76
N GLN A 428 20.33 -158.71 -25.53
CA GLN A 428 20.44 -159.55 -24.33
C GLN A 428 19.20 -160.43 -24.18
N ASN A 429 18.01 -159.91 -24.48
CA ASN A 429 16.77 -160.69 -24.54
C ASN A 429 16.77 -161.71 -25.67
N GLU A 430 17.25 -161.38 -26.87
CA GLU A 430 17.43 -162.35 -27.97
C GLU A 430 18.39 -163.47 -27.56
N ARG A 431 19.46 -163.14 -26.83
CA ARG A 431 20.41 -164.12 -26.29
C ARG A 431 19.80 -164.96 -25.15
N LEU A 432 18.92 -164.37 -24.35
CA LEU A 432 18.12 -165.09 -23.36
C LEU A 432 17.10 -166.02 -24.04
N ASP A 433 16.49 -165.63 -25.16
CA ASP A 433 15.59 -166.47 -25.95
C ASP A 433 16.34 -167.63 -26.61
N GLU A 434 17.57 -167.40 -27.09
CA GLU A 434 18.46 -168.48 -27.55
C GLU A 434 18.84 -169.43 -26.41
N LEU A 435 19.18 -168.90 -25.23
CA LEU A 435 19.40 -169.72 -24.05
C LEU A 435 18.13 -170.47 -23.63
N TYR A 436 16.95 -169.85 -23.76
CA TYR A 436 15.68 -170.49 -23.48
C TYR A 436 15.43 -171.65 -24.44
N LYS A 437 15.75 -171.50 -25.73
CA LYS A 437 15.71 -172.60 -26.71
C LYS A 437 16.69 -173.72 -26.36
N VAL A 438 17.91 -173.39 -25.90
CA VAL A 438 18.89 -174.39 -25.44
C VAL A 438 18.41 -175.10 -24.18
N VAL A 439 17.86 -174.37 -23.20
CA VAL A 439 17.29 -174.92 -21.98
C VAL A 439 16.09 -175.81 -22.31
N GLN A 440 15.21 -175.38 -23.21
CA GLN A 440 14.06 -176.15 -23.66
C GLN A 440 14.49 -177.45 -24.35
N ALA A 441 15.52 -177.39 -25.22
CA ALA A 441 16.15 -178.58 -25.79
C ALA A 441 16.81 -179.50 -24.74
N LEU A 442 17.27 -178.96 -23.61
CA LEU A 442 17.78 -179.73 -22.47
C LEU A 442 16.64 -180.30 -21.61
N THR A 443 15.53 -179.57 -21.44
CA THR A 443 14.36 -180.03 -20.67
C THR A 443 13.59 -181.11 -21.42
N GLU A 444 13.56 -181.06 -22.76
CA GLU A 444 13.06 -182.15 -23.61
C GLU A 444 13.91 -183.43 -23.46
N ARG A 445 15.21 -183.29 -23.17
CA ARG A 445 16.14 -184.41 -22.95
C ARG A 445 16.08 -184.98 -21.53
N GLU A 446 15.68 -184.17 -20.55
CA GLU A 446 15.61 -184.56 -19.13
C GLU A 446 14.24 -185.19 -18.74
N ARG A 447 13.19 -185.01 -19.57
CA ARG A 447 11.86 -185.61 -19.37
C ARG A 447 11.75 -187.11 -19.73
N GLN A 448 12.88 -187.81 -19.93
CA GLN A 448 12.94 -189.26 -20.15
C GLN A 448 13.45 -190.10 -18.96
N SER A 449 13.75 -189.53 -17.78
CA SER A 449 14.20 -190.39 -16.65
C SER A 449 13.98 -189.82 -15.24
N LYS A 450 13.17 -190.55 -14.44
CA LYS A 450 13.03 -190.56 -12.95
C LYS A 450 12.27 -189.35 -12.35
N SER A 451 11.06 -189.45 -11.79
CA SER A 451 10.50 -190.30 -10.70
C SER A 451 11.05 -190.01 -9.30
N LEU A 452 10.14 -189.51 -8.43
CA LEU A 452 10.12 -189.42 -6.95
C LEU A 452 10.54 -188.12 -6.23
N PHE A 453 9.50 -187.34 -5.86
CA PHE A 453 9.04 -186.94 -4.51
C PHE A 453 9.92 -186.15 -3.51
N ILE A 454 9.21 -185.35 -2.68
CA ILE A 454 9.58 -184.43 -1.56
C ILE A 454 9.98 -183.02 -2.05
N GLY A 455 9.41 -181.88 -1.65
CA GLY A 455 8.44 -181.50 -0.61
C GLY A 455 8.82 -180.09 -0.06
N GLY A 456 7.85 -179.18 0.09
CA GLY A 456 7.89 -178.12 1.12
C GLY A 456 8.13 -176.64 0.72
N ASN A 457 7.05 -175.84 0.85
CA ASN A 457 6.90 -174.51 1.50
C ASN A 457 7.80 -173.30 1.12
N SER A 458 7.41 -172.02 1.22
CA SER A 458 6.17 -171.21 1.33
C SER A 458 6.64 -169.78 1.72
N LEU A 459 5.81 -168.75 1.49
CA LEU A 459 5.89 -167.35 1.99
C LEU A 459 6.75 -166.40 1.12
N SER A 460 6.38 -165.14 0.85
CA SER A 460 5.15 -164.37 1.03
C SER A 460 5.35 -162.97 0.42
N LYS A 461 4.27 -162.41 -0.15
CA LYS A 461 3.89 -160.97 -0.23
C LYS A 461 4.90 -159.95 0.32
N THR A 462 5.14 -158.87 -0.42
CA THR A 462 4.64 -157.53 -0.06
C THR A 462 4.64 -156.59 -1.27
N GLN A 463 3.48 -156.00 -1.46
CA GLN A 463 3.03 -154.98 -2.37
C GLN A 463 3.22 -153.61 -1.70
N ARG A 464 3.75 -152.60 -2.40
CA ARG A 464 3.40 -151.19 -2.17
C ARG A 464 3.39 -150.40 -3.48
N GLN A 465 2.17 -150.15 -3.94
CA GLN A 465 1.78 -148.97 -4.71
C GLN A 465 2.00 -147.69 -3.89
N SER A 466 2.27 -146.59 -4.57
CA SER A 466 1.51 -145.31 -4.51
C SER A 466 2.35 -144.21 -5.18
N ALA A 467 1.90 -143.60 -6.29
CA ALA A 467 1.03 -142.41 -6.30
C ALA A 467 1.80 -141.17 -5.78
N GLN A 468 1.73 -139.94 -6.31
CA GLN A 468 1.03 -139.27 -7.39
C GLN A 468 1.40 -137.78 -7.21
N ILE A 469 1.13 -136.95 -8.22
CA ILE A 469 0.67 -135.54 -8.09
C ILE A 469 1.73 -134.43 -7.84
N ASN A 470 2.03 -133.70 -8.92
CA ASN A 470 1.52 -132.35 -9.24
C ASN A 470 1.82 -131.12 -8.32
N ARG A 471 2.13 -130.02 -9.04
CA ARG A 471 1.77 -128.60 -8.83
C ARG A 471 2.76 -127.60 -8.21
N GLN A 472 3.12 -126.64 -9.07
CA GLN A 472 2.92 -125.17 -8.97
C GLN A 472 3.64 -124.33 -7.89
N ASN A 473 4.27 -123.28 -8.42
CA ASN A 473 4.36 -121.89 -7.93
C ASN A 473 5.09 -121.61 -6.61
N ARG A 474 6.28 -121.01 -6.72
CA ARG A 474 6.51 -119.60 -6.35
C ARG A 474 7.74 -119.03 -7.03
#